data_AF-A0A6L7TT43-F1
#
_entry.id   AF-A0A6L7TT43-F1
#
_cell.length_a   1.000
_cell.length_b   1.000
_cell.length_c   1.000
_cell.angle_alpha   90.00
_cell.angle_beta   90.00
_cell.angle_gamma   90.00
#
_symmetry.space_group_name_H-M   'P 1'
#
loop_
_entity.id
_entity.type
_entity.pdbx_description
1 polymer ?
#
loop_
_entity_poly.entity_id
_entity_poly.type
_entity_poly.pdbx_seq_one_letter_code
_entity_poly.pdbx_strand_id
1 'polypeptide(L)' 'MVELGAAIALGKPTFLFRDDFRRCTDSEQYPLNLMLFTGLLEDGWERHYYTRVDEIGDPQKALAEWAGVANPTKI' A
#
# COMPACT_ATOMS: atom_id res chain seq x y z
N MET A 1 8.57 3.45 -10.41
CA MET A 1 7.19 3.45 -10.98
C MET A 1 7.02 2.37 -12.03
N VAL A 2 8.04 2.04 -12.83
CA VAL A 2 8.00 0.94 -13.81
C VAL A 2 7.90 -0.43 -13.13
N GLU A 3 8.69 -0.66 -12.07
CA GLU A 3 8.68 -1.93 -11.34
C GLU A 3 7.34 -2.20 -10.66
N LEU A 4 6.73 -1.12 -10.15
CA LEU A 4 5.42 -1.16 -9.50
C LEU A 4 4.32 -1.54 -10.49
N GLY A 5 4.31 -0.93 -11.67
CA GLY A 5 3.37 -1.30 -12.73
C GLY A 5 3.51 -2.76 -13.17
N ALA A 6 4.74 -3.27 -13.29
CA ALA A 6 4.98 -4.67 -13.60
C ALA A 6 4.51 -5.61 -12.48
N ALA A 7 4.72 -5.24 -11.21
CA ALA A 7 4.26 -6.02 -10.06
C ALA A 7 2.73 -6.13 -10.02
N ILE A 8 2.04 -5.01 -10.23
CA ILE A 8 0.57 -4.95 -10.31
C ILE A 8 0.06 -5.82 -11.47
N ALA A 9 0.65 -5.69 -12.66
CA ALA A 9 0.24 -6.47 -13.84
C ALA A 9 0.44 -7.99 -13.67
N LEU A 10 1.44 -8.40 -12.87
CA LEU A 10 1.70 -9.80 -12.53
C LEU A 10 0.89 -10.31 -11.33
N GLY A 11 -0.01 -9.50 -10.77
CA GLY A 11 -0.80 -9.88 -9.59
C GLY A 11 0.04 -10.11 -8.34
N LYS A 12 1.23 -9.49 -8.24
CA LYS A 12 2.07 -9.61 -7.06
C LYS A 12 1.48 -8.77 -5.91
N PRO A 13 1.47 -9.29 -4.67
CA PRO A 13 1.17 -8.48 -3.48
C PRO A 13 2.05 -7.23 -3.47
N THR A 14 1.41 -6.07 -3.35
CA THR A 14 2.06 -4.77 -3.53
C THR A 14 1.69 -3.86 -2.38
N PHE A 15 2.70 -3.30 -1.73
CA PHE A 15 2.56 -2.42 -0.57
C PHE A 15 3.37 -1.14 -0.84
N LEU A 16 2.73 0.01 -0.74
CA LEU A 16 3.31 1.29 -1.15
C LEU A 16 3.73 2.10 0.07
N PHE A 17 5.03 2.09 0.38
CA PHE A 17 5.61 2.99 1.37
C PHE A 17 6.05 4.29 0.73
N ARG A 18 5.67 5.40 1.35
CA ARG A 18 6.02 6.75 0.96
C ARG A 18 6.64 7.48 2.14
N ASP A 19 7.90 7.87 1.96
CA ASP A 19 8.67 8.64 2.96
C ASP A 19 8.63 10.16 2.70
N ASP A 20 7.92 10.60 1.67
CA ASP A 20 7.85 12.00 1.25
C ASP A 20 6.49 12.62 1.60
N PHE A 21 6.50 13.68 2.41
CA PHE A 21 5.30 14.40 2.86
C PHE A 21 4.80 15.46 1.87
N ARG A 22 5.55 15.74 0.80
CA ARG A 22 5.17 16.77 -0.19
C ARG A 22 3.93 16.31 -0.97
N ARG A 23 2.93 17.15 -1.16
CA ARG A 23 1.79 16.82 -2.04
C ARG A 23 2.23 16.98 -3.50
N CYS A 24 2.19 15.91 -4.28
CA CYS A 24 2.60 15.90 -5.70
C CYS A 24 1.40 15.89 -6.65
N THR A 25 0.22 16.26 -6.15
CA THR A 25 -1.08 16.18 -6.82
C THR A 25 -2.03 17.16 -6.14
N ASP A 26 -2.90 17.78 -6.93
CA ASP A 26 -3.98 18.65 -6.44
C ASP A 26 -5.19 17.84 -5.91
N SER A 27 -5.11 16.50 -5.93
CA SER A 27 -6.14 15.64 -5.33
C SER A 27 -5.90 15.47 -3.83
N GLU A 28 -6.93 15.80 -3.04
CA GLU A 28 -6.94 15.52 -1.59
C GLU A 28 -7.18 14.04 -1.27
N GLN A 29 -7.74 13.28 -2.22
CA GLN A 29 -8.08 11.86 -2.04
C GLN A 29 -6.95 10.93 -2.45
N TYR A 30 -6.25 11.25 -3.54
CA TYR A 30 -5.18 10.41 -4.08
C TYR A 30 -3.86 11.17 -4.02
N PRO A 31 -3.00 10.93 -3.01
CA PRO A 31 -1.81 11.74 -2.73
C PRO A 31 -0.63 11.52 -3.70
N LEU A 32 -0.82 10.66 -4.71
CA LEU A 32 0.18 10.31 -5.73
C LEU A 32 -0.48 10.20 -7.12
N ASN A 33 0.29 9.77 -8.13
CA ASN A 33 -0.20 9.53 -9.48
C ASN A 33 -1.36 8.52 -9.48
N LEU A 34 -2.45 8.85 -10.19
CA LEU A 34 -3.68 8.03 -10.25
C LEU A 34 -3.42 6.59 -10.69
N MET A 35 -2.45 6.36 -11.59
CA MET A 35 -2.11 5.02 -12.10
C MET A 35 -1.58 4.08 -11.01
N LEU A 36 -1.16 4.61 -9.86
CA LEU A 36 -0.78 3.81 -8.70
C LEU A 36 -2.02 3.24 -8.00
N PHE A 37 -3.08 4.04 -7.92
CA PHE A 37 -4.33 3.65 -7.26
C PHE A 37 -5.18 2.74 -8.15
N THR A 38 -5.09 2.86 -9.49
CA THR A 38 -5.76 1.93 -10.41
C THR A 38 -5.23 0.49 -10.31
N GLY A 39 -4.06 0.29 -9.68
CA GLY A 39 -3.51 -1.03 -9.39
C GLY A 39 -3.70 -1.51 -7.95
N LEU A 40 -4.30 -0.68 -7.10
CA LEU A 40 -4.71 -1.03 -5.75
C LEU A 40 -6.21 -1.37 -5.73
N LEU A 41 -6.71 -1.82 -4.58
CA LEU A 41 -8.14 -2.04 -4.37
C LEU A 41 -8.90 -0.71 -4.55
N GLU A 42 -10.10 -0.78 -5.15
CA GLU A 42 -10.98 0.39 -5.28
C GLU A 42 -11.38 0.92 -3.89
N ASP A 43 -11.72 0.00 -2.98
CA ASP A 43 -11.99 0.29 -1.57
C ASP A 43 -10.84 -0.18 -0.67
N GLY A 44 -10.46 0.65 0.31
CA GLY A 44 -9.49 0.26 1.33
C GLY A 44 -8.03 0.20 0.86
N TRP A 45 -7.69 0.90 -0.23
CA TRP A 45 -6.30 1.06 -0.70
C TRP A 45 -5.39 1.66 0.39
N GLU A 46 -5.95 2.40 1.35
CA GLU A 46 -5.25 3.00 2.50
C GLU A 46 -4.56 1.95 3.37
N ARG A 47 -5.05 0.70 3.36
CA ARG A 47 -4.41 -0.43 4.05
C ARG A 47 -3.12 -0.89 3.38
N HIS A 48 -2.95 -0.56 2.10
CA HIS A 48 -1.77 -0.87 1.28
C HIS A 48 -0.84 0.34 1.12
N TYR A 49 -1.20 1.49 1.66
CA TYR A 49 -0.44 2.74 1.59
C TYR A 49 0.11 3.11 2.97
N TYR A 50 1.39 3.46 3.02
CA TYR A 50 2.13 3.71 4.25
C TYR A 50 2.86 5.03 4.11
N THR A 51 2.72 5.87 5.11
CA THR A 51 3.28 7.22 5.21
C THR A 51 4.31 7.35 6.32
N ARG A 52 4.39 6.36 7.21
CA ARG A 52 5.36 6.33 8.30
C ARG A 52 5.90 4.91 8.51
N VAL A 53 7.15 4.82 8.96
CA VAL A 53 7.83 3.53 9.18
C VAL A 53 7.11 2.70 10.25
N ASP A 54 6.52 3.33 11.26
CA ASP A 54 5.74 2.65 12.31
C ASP A 54 4.51 1.91 11.76
N GLU A 55 3.97 2.31 10.60
CA GLU A 55 2.83 1.64 9.98
C GLU A 55 3.21 0.29 9.33
N ILE A 56 4.50 0.03 9.07
CA ILE A 56 4.95 -1.21 8.43
C ILE A 56 4.59 -2.45 9.29
N GLY A 57 4.63 -2.29 10.61
CA GLY A 57 4.28 -3.35 11.57
C GLY A 57 2.84 -3.32 12.08
N ASP A 58 2.01 -2.40 11.59
CA ASP A 58 0.63 -2.23 12.07
C ASP A 58 -0.24 -3.43 11.67
N PRO A 59 -0.84 -4.17 12.63
CA PRO A 59 -1.71 -5.31 12.33
C PRO A 59 -2.93 -4.98 11.47
N GLN A 60 -3.35 -3.71 11.40
CA GLN A 60 -4.48 -3.27 10.57
C GLN A 60 -4.10 -3.08 9.10
N LYS A 61 -2.80 -2.98 8.80
CA LYS A 61 -2.27 -2.81 7.44
C LYS A 61 -2.10 -4.15 6.73
N ALA A 62 -2.22 -4.11 5.41
CA ALA A 62 -2.23 -5.32 4.58
C ALA A 62 -0.90 -6.08 4.60
N LEU A 63 0.22 -5.41 4.86
CA LEU A 63 1.53 -6.04 4.94
C LEU A 63 1.63 -6.98 6.15
N ALA A 64 1.11 -6.57 7.31
CA ALA A 64 1.12 -7.40 8.52
C ALA A 64 0.23 -8.64 8.38
N GLU A 65 -0.91 -8.48 7.69
CA GLU A 65 -1.80 -9.59 7.32
C GLU A 65 -1.10 -10.57 6.36
N TRP A 66 -0.51 -10.05 5.28
CA TRP A 66 0.22 -10.86 4.30
C TRP A 66 1.43 -11.58 4.90
N ALA A 67 2.17 -10.92 5.79
CA ALA A 67 3.34 -11.48 6.47
C ALA A 67 2.97 -12.54 7.53
N GLY A 68 1.67 -12.76 7.81
CA GLY A 68 1.21 -13.71 8.83
C GLY A 68 1.39 -13.22 10.26
N VAL A 69 1.78 -11.96 10.47
CA VAL A 69 1.96 -11.36 11.81
C VAL A 69 0.62 -11.02 12.45
N ALA A 70 -0.41 -10.72 11.64
CA ALA A 70 -1.75 -10.37 12.13
C ALA A 70 -2.61 -11.58 12.55
N ASN A 71 -2.15 -12.82 12.39
CA ASN A 71 -2.95 -14.02 12.64
C ASN A 71 -2.26 -15.00 13.60
N PRO A 72 -2.38 -14.82 14.93
CA PRO A 72 -1.82 -15.75 15.91
C PRO A 72 -2.53 -17.12 15.99
N THR A 73 -3.43 -17.46 15.06
CA THR A 73 -4.29 -18.65 15.15
C THR A 73 -4.19 -19.57 13.93
N LYS A 74 -2.99 -20.07 13.62
CA LYS A 74 -2.80 -21.31 12.85
C LYS A 74 -1.62 -22.12 13.40
N ILE A 75 -1.91 -22.91 14.44
CA ILE A 75 -1.20 -24.15 14.79
C ILE A 75 -2.25 -25.25 14.89
#